data_AF-A0A918TLZ6-F1
#
_entry.id   AF-A0A918TLZ6-F1
#
_cell.length_a   1.000
_cell.length_b   1.000
_cell.length_c   1.000
_cell.angle_alpha   90.00
_cell.angle_beta   90.00
_cell.angle_gamma   90.00
#
_symmetry.space_group_name_H-M   'P 1'
#
loop_
_entity.id
_entity.type
_entity.pdbx_description
1 polymer ?
#
loop_
_entity_poly.entity_id
_entity_poly.type
_entity_poly.pdbx_seq_one_letter_code
_entity_poly.pdbx_strand_id
1 'polypeptide(L)'
;MKKVLATAAAAALVLQMWSGAALADKKSDEFALAAAAILGIAAVSHKETHYRDGYRPKDAAETADFERGYRDGLHNVAFDPANSSTAFAQGYDAGQKERANSLSYKTSNVKGVKVPQAAMNSCVNDAASAMSVGRHQIHVVKAGQEGADNYYIELASGHKHLVCSVNAKGEIFDTRYGRL
;
A
#
# COMPACT_ATOMS: atom_id res chain seq x y z
N MET A 1 57.08 16.80 27.42
CA MET A 1 56.47 16.51 28.75
C MET A 1 55.05 17.05 28.76
N LYS A 2 54.16 16.36 29.48
CA LYS A 2 52.73 16.66 29.77
C LYS A 2 51.69 16.25 28.71
N LYS A 3 51.10 15.09 29.02
CA LYS A 3 49.78 14.54 28.68
C LYS A 3 48.67 15.53 29.07
N VAL A 4 47.47 15.45 28.47
CA VAL A 4 46.18 15.13 29.16
C VAL A 4 45.05 14.91 28.11
N LEU A 5 44.35 13.78 28.33
CA LEU A 5 42.98 13.32 28.05
C LEU A 5 42.02 14.24 27.26
N ALA A 6 41.28 13.78 26.23
CA ALA A 6 40.21 12.77 26.20
C ALA A 6 38.90 13.17 26.92
N THR A 7 37.78 12.99 26.19
CA THR A 7 36.36 12.91 26.58
C THR A 7 35.64 14.18 27.07
N ALA A 8 34.60 14.59 26.35
CA ALA A 8 33.20 14.40 26.79
C ALA A 8 32.22 15.11 25.84
N ALA A 9 31.41 14.31 25.17
CA ALA A 9 30.14 14.73 24.59
C ALA A 9 29.15 15.13 25.71
N ALA A 10 28.08 15.82 25.31
CA ALA A 10 26.89 16.17 26.08
C ALA A 10 27.00 17.42 26.99
N ALA A 11 26.54 18.56 26.46
CA ALA A 11 25.81 19.58 27.22
C ALA A 11 25.24 20.66 26.27
N ALA A 12 24.05 20.44 25.71
CA ALA A 12 23.18 21.52 25.23
C ALA A 12 21.74 21.01 25.14
N LEU A 13 21.20 20.57 26.27
CA LEU A 13 19.81 20.12 26.42
C LEU A 13 19.20 20.85 27.62
N VAL A 14 19.27 22.19 27.64
CA VAL A 14 18.44 23.03 28.51
C VAL A 14 18.29 24.41 27.85
N LEU A 15 17.13 24.66 27.23
CA LEU A 15 16.45 25.96 27.11
C LEU A 15 15.17 25.74 26.26
N GLN A 16 14.21 25.05 26.86
CA GLN A 16 12.81 25.16 26.47
C GLN A 16 12.07 25.96 27.55
N MET A 17 11.05 26.71 27.09
CA MET A 17 10.04 27.46 27.84
C MET A 17 10.34 28.94 28.12
N TRP A 18 10.02 29.80 27.14
CA TRP A 18 9.13 30.95 27.39
C TRP A 18 8.51 31.46 26.07
N SER A 19 7.18 31.40 26.01
CA SER A 19 6.21 32.16 25.20
C SER A 19 6.65 32.93 23.95
N GLY A 20 6.05 32.54 22.82
CA GLY A 20 5.96 33.36 21.63
C GLY A 20 5.18 32.68 20.52
N ALA A 21 3.87 32.46 20.71
CA ALA A 21 2.95 32.19 19.61
C ALA A 21 2.79 33.49 18.79
N ALA A 22 3.79 33.81 17.98
CA ALA A 22 3.65 34.78 16.91
C ALA A 22 2.89 34.07 15.79
N LEU A 23 1.59 34.37 15.67
CA LEU A 23 0.83 34.11 14.45
C LEU A 23 1.49 34.92 13.33
N ALA A 24 2.36 34.25 12.57
CA ALA A 24 2.96 34.80 11.37
C ALA A 24 1.91 34.79 10.25
N ASP A 25 1.34 35.96 10.03
CA ASP A 25 0.77 36.38 8.75
C ASP A 25 1.89 36.35 7.69
N LYS A 26 1.92 35.28 6.88
CA LYS A 26 2.23 35.28 5.43
C LYS A 26 2.56 33.88 4.90
N LYS A 27 1.93 33.60 3.75
CA LYS A 27 2.29 32.63 2.71
C LYS A 27 1.89 31.17 2.96
N SER A 28 0.85 30.80 2.23
CA SER A 28 0.19 29.50 2.09
C SER A 28 1.05 28.27 1.83
N ASP A 29 2.36 28.44 1.65
CA ASP A 29 3.25 27.37 1.17
C ASP A 29 3.97 26.65 2.34
N GLU A 30 4.21 27.33 3.47
CA GLU A 30 4.86 26.73 4.65
C GLU A 30 3.88 25.98 5.57
N PHE A 31 2.60 26.35 5.55
CA PHE A 31 1.56 25.64 6.31
C PHE A 31 1.29 24.23 5.78
N ALA A 32 1.43 24.02 4.45
CA ALA A 32 1.29 22.70 3.84
C ALA A 32 2.41 21.75 4.31
N LEU A 33 3.63 22.27 4.48
CA LEU A 33 4.80 21.49 4.93
C LEU A 33 4.75 21.20 6.44
N ALA A 34 4.26 22.13 7.26
CA ALA A 34 4.12 21.91 8.71
C ALA A 34 2.95 20.96 9.06
N ALA A 35 1.82 21.05 8.36
CA ALA A 35 0.74 20.06 8.48
C ALA A 35 1.20 18.67 8.01
N ALA A 36 2.01 18.60 6.95
CA ALA A 36 2.65 17.38 6.49
C ALA A 36 3.71 16.83 7.47
N ALA A 37 4.20 17.58 8.46
CA ALA A 37 5.09 17.05 9.50
C ALA A 37 4.30 16.43 10.67
N ILE A 38 3.12 16.96 11.01
CA ILE A 38 2.22 16.41 12.04
C ILE A 38 1.42 15.21 11.48
N LEU A 39 1.00 15.28 10.21
CA LEU A 39 0.38 14.18 9.47
C LEU A 39 1.43 13.25 8.82
N GLY A 40 2.71 13.62 8.87
CA GLY A 40 3.82 13.05 8.10
C GLY A 40 4.20 11.63 8.40
N ILE A 41 3.67 11.06 9.47
CA ILE A 41 3.90 9.65 9.79
C ILE A 41 2.95 8.75 8.99
N ALA A 42 1.81 9.26 8.53
CA ALA A 42 0.85 8.48 7.73
C ALA A 42 1.19 8.44 6.23
N ALA A 43 1.83 9.48 5.68
CA ALA A 43 2.10 9.60 4.25
C ALA A 43 3.33 8.78 3.76
N VAL A 44 4.14 8.21 4.66
CA VAL A 44 5.46 7.65 4.32
C VAL A 44 5.42 6.26 3.65
N SER A 45 4.24 5.65 3.47
CA SER A 45 4.14 4.34 2.79
C SER A 45 3.03 4.24 1.73
N HIS A 46 2.48 5.38 1.30
CA HIS A 46 1.42 5.38 0.30
C HIS A 46 1.96 4.96 -1.07
N LYS A 47 1.34 3.94 -1.69
CA LYS A 47 1.55 3.59 -3.10
C LYS A 47 0.33 3.93 -3.94
N GLU A 48 0.58 4.59 -5.08
CA GLU A 48 -0.40 4.96 -6.12
C GLU A 48 -1.34 3.84 -6.54
N THR A 49 -0.94 2.59 -6.33
CA THR A 49 -1.71 1.38 -6.59
C THR A 49 -2.89 1.14 -5.64
N HIS A 50 -3.07 1.94 -4.60
CA HIS A 50 -4.24 1.84 -3.71
C HIS A 50 -5.39 2.75 -4.14
N TYR A 51 -5.10 3.78 -4.94
CA TYR A 51 -6.12 4.71 -5.42
C TYR A 51 -7.01 4.12 -6.51
N ARG A 52 -8.32 4.16 -6.33
CA ARG A 52 -9.27 3.80 -7.40
C ARG A 52 -9.05 4.64 -8.65
N ASP A 53 -9.30 4.04 -9.81
CA ASP A 53 -9.26 4.71 -11.12
C ASP A 53 -10.01 6.05 -11.07
N GLY A 54 -9.24 7.15 -11.18
CA GLY A 54 -9.75 8.52 -11.20
C GLY A 54 -9.80 9.25 -9.85
N TYR A 55 -9.58 8.58 -8.72
CA TYR A 55 -9.44 9.24 -7.41
C TYR A 55 -7.97 9.44 -7.09
N ARG A 56 -7.57 10.67 -6.75
CA ARG A 56 -6.27 10.98 -6.14
C ARG A 56 -6.50 12.04 -5.08
N PRO A 57 -5.98 11.86 -3.86
CA PRO A 57 -5.95 12.93 -2.86
C PRO A 57 -5.31 14.19 -3.46
N LYS A 58 -5.93 15.34 -3.22
CA LYS A 58 -5.45 16.62 -3.76
C LYS A 58 -4.33 17.24 -2.93
N ASP A 59 -4.22 16.84 -1.66
CA ASP A 59 -3.28 17.39 -0.69
C ASP A 59 -2.87 16.35 0.37
N ALA A 60 -1.97 16.75 1.27
CA ALA A 60 -1.46 15.90 2.33
C ALA A 60 -2.54 15.50 3.36
N ALA A 61 -3.54 16.35 3.59
CA ALA A 61 -4.62 16.07 4.54
C ALA A 61 -5.55 14.99 3.99
N GLU A 62 -5.96 15.09 2.73
CA GLU A 62 -6.72 14.03 2.06
C GLU A 62 -5.91 12.74 1.96
N THR A 63 -4.59 12.82 1.73
CA THR A 63 -3.73 11.62 1.71
C THR A 63 -3.73 10.93 3.08
N ALA A 64 -3.60 11.69 4.16
CA ALA A 64 -3.62 11.14 5.52
C ALA A 64 -5.00 10.54 5.89
N ASP A 65 -6.09 11.17 5.46
CA ASP A 65 -7.43 10.65 5.64
C ASP A 65 -7.66 9.35 4.87
N PHE A 66 -7.21 9.29 3.62
CA PHE A 66 -7.24 8.08 2.81
C PHE A 66 -6.47 6.94 3.48
N GLU A 67 -5.24 7.20 3.93
CA GLU A 67 -4.41 6.20 4.61
C GLU A 67 -5.03 5.70 5.92
N ARG A 68 -5.64 6.60 6.69
CA ARG A 68 -6.40 6.21 7.88
C ARG A 68 -7.54 5.26 7.50
N GLY A 69 -8.35 5.63 6.51
CA GLY A 69 -9.43 4.79 6.01
C GLY A 69 -8.92 3.43 5.51
N TYR A 70 -7.84 3.42 4.73
CA TYR A 70 -7.23 2.20 4.18
C TYR A 70 -6.83 1.22 5.26
N ARG A 71 -6.13 1.67 6.31
CA ARG A 71 -5.77 0.82 7.45
C ARG A 71 -7.01 0.31 8.18
N ASP A 72 -8.00 1.16 8.41
CA ASP A 72 -9.25 0.80 9.10
C ASP A 72 -10.03 -0.27 8.31
N GLY A 73 -10.14 -0.11 6.99
CA GLY A 73 -10.76 -1.10 6.12
C GLY A 73 -9.97 -2.41 6.06
N LEU A 74 -8.64 -2.34 5.93
CA LEU A 74 -7.76 -3.51 5.92
C LEU A 74 -7.86 -4.33 7.22
N HIS A 75 -8.06 -3.66 8.35
CA HIS A 75 -8.20 -4.28 9.67
C HIS A 75 -9.65 -4.51 10.10
N ASN A 76 -10.62 -4.29 9.21
CA ASN A 76 -12.05 -4.50 9.47
C ASN A 76 -12.56 -3.73 10.70
N VAL A 77 -12.09 -2.50 10.89
CA VAL A 77 -12.64 -1.53 11.84
C VAL A 77 -14.01 -1.08 11.35
N ALA A 78 -14.95 -0.78 12.25
CA ALA A 78 -16.29 -0.31 11.85
C ALA A 78 -16.20 1.05 11.14
N PHE A 79 -16.90 1.18 10.01
CA PHE A 79 -17.01 2.45 9.29
C PHE A 79 -17.95 3.41 10.03
N ASP A 80 -17.47 4.62 10.35
CA ASP A 80 -18.29 5.70 10.89
C ASP A 80 -18.58 6.76 9.81
N PRO A 81 -19.78 6.77 9.20
CA PRO A 81 -20.14 7.73 8.16
C PRO A 81 -20.25 9.17 8.67
N ALA A 82 -20.49 9.38 9.98
CA ALA A 82 -20.72 10.73 10.52
C ALA A 82 -19.42 11.55 10.61
N ASN A 83 -18.27 10.87 10.68
CA ASN A 83 -16.95 11.48 10.84
C ASN A 83 -15.98 11.12 9.71
N SER A 84 -16.49 10.64 8.56
CA SER A 84 -15.67 10.25 7.41
C SER A 84 -15.64 11.33 6.33
N SER A 85 -14.45 11.72 5.89
CA SER A 85 -14.26 12.46 4.64
C SER A 85 -14.40 11.54 3.42
N THR A 86 -14.58 12.11 2.23
CA THR A 86 -14.55 11.35 0.97
C THR A 86 -13.25 10.56 0.83
N ALA A 87 -12.12 11.15 1.21
CA ALA A 87 -10.81 10.51 1.15
C ALA A 87 -10.75 9.28 2.06
N PHE A 88 -11.22 9.41 3.30
CA PHE A 88 -11.34 8.30 4.24
C PHE A 88 -12.21 7.17 3.68
N ALA A 89 -13.37 7.50 3.10
CA ALA A 89 -14.27 6.49 2.52
C ALA A 89 -13.63 5.74 1.34
N GLN A 90 -12.91 6.44 0.46
CA GLN A 90 -12.17 5.80 -0.64
C GLN A 90 -11.06 4.89 -0.11
N GLY A 91 -10.33 5.33 0.92
CA GLY A 91 -9.32 4.51 1.60
C GLY A 91 -9.93 3.26 2.20
N TYR A 92 -11.01 3.40 2.97
CA TYR A 92 -11.70 2.29 3.62
C TYR A 92 -12.17 1.21 2.64
N ASP A 93 -12.77 1.62 1.51
CA ASP A 93 -13.16 0.71 0.43
C ASP A 93 -11.93 -0.03 -0.16
N ALA A 94 -10.84 0.71 -0.44
CA ALA A 94 -9.61 0.12 -0.94
C ALA A 94 -8.99 -0.89 0.05
N GLY A 95 -8.99 -0.58 1.35
CA GLY A 95 -8.50 -1.47 2.42
C GLY A 95 -9.34 -2.73 2.56
N GLN A 96 -10.68 -2.61 2.51
CA GLN A 96 -11.58 -3.76 2.51
C GLN A 96 -11.37 -4.67 1.29
N LYS A 97 -11.09 -4.07 0.13
CA LYS A 97 -10.79 -4.82 -1.09
C LYS A 97 -9.45 -5.55 -1.01
N GLU A 98 -8.40 -4.90 -0.49
CA GLU A 98 -7.12 -5.56 -0.23
C GLU A 98 -7.30 -6.75 0.74
N ARG A 99 -8.04 -6.52 1.83
CA ARG A 99 -8.40 -7.59 2.77
C ARG A 99 -9.12 -8.73 2.06
N ALA A 100 -10.14 -8.44 1.24
CA ALA A 100 -10.87 -9.45 0.48
C ALA A 100 -9.96 -10.23 -0.49
N ASN A 101 -9.05 -9.57 -1.19
CA ASN A 101 -8.06 -10.22 -2.05
C ASN A 101 -7.14 -11.13 -1.25
N SER A 102 -6.62 -10.67 -0.10
CA SER A 102 -5.77 -11.48 0.77
C SER A 102 -6.48 -12.70 1.35
N LEU A 103 -7.80 -12.61 1.54
CA LEU A 103 -8.64 -13.70 2.03
C LEU A 103 -9.25 -14.55 0.91
N SER A 104 -9.04 -14.19 -0.35
CA SER A 104 -9.63 -14.87 -1.49
C SER A 104 -9.26 -16.35 -1.52
N TYR A 105 -8.08 -16.76 -1.07
CA TYR A 105 -7.75 -18.19 -0.95
C TYR A 105 -8.70 -18.99 -0.03
N LYS A 106 -9.40 -18.33 0.92
CA LYS A 106 -10.38 -18.96 1.82
C LYS A 106 -11.77 -19.04 1.22
N THR A 107 -12.17 -18.04 0.43
CA THR A 107 -13.55 -17.89 -0.08
C THR A 107 -13.67 -18.25 -1.56
N SER A 108 -12.63 -17.98 -2.34
CA SER A 108 -12.47 -18.45 -3.69
C SER A 108 -12.07 -19.92 -3.61
N ASN A 109 -12.91 -20.76 -4.20
CA ASN A 109 -12.45 -22.01 -4.74
C ASN A 109 -11.37 -21.68 -5.78
N VAL A 110 -10.09 -21.63 -5.38
CA VAL A 110 -8.99 -21.86 -6.32
C VAL A 110 -9.17 -23.32 -6.73
N LYS A 111 -10.11 -23.54 -7.68
CA LYS A 111 -10.88 -24.77 -7.91
C LYS A 111 -9.97 -25.97 -8.16
N GLY A 112 -9.44 -26.60 -7.11
CA GLY A 112 -8.67 -27.85 -7.22
C GLY A 112 -7.46 -27.79 -8.18
N VAL A 113 -7.06 -26.61 -8.67
CA VAL A 113 -5.95 -26.47 -9.60
C VAL A 113 -4.67 -26.36 -8.78
N LYS A 114 -3.87 -27.43 -8.79
CA LYS A 114 -2.56 -27.46 -8.16
C LYS A 114 -1.55 -26.78 -9.09
N VAL A 115 -1.49 -25.45 -9.02
CA VAL A 115 -0.51 -24.67 -9.79
C VAL A 115 0.90 -24.99 -9.29
N PRO A 116 1.85 -25.35 -10.18
CA PRO A 116 3.24 -25.56 -9.81
C PRO A 116 3.89 -24.32 -9.19
N GLN A 117 4.80 -24.51 -8.24
CA GLN A 117 5.44 -23.39 -7.54
C GLN A 117 6.25 -22.49 -8.50
N ALA A 118 6.83 -23.05 -9.56
CA ALA A 118 7.55 -22.28 -10.58
C ALA A 118 6.62 -21.31 -11.32
N ALA A 119 5.45 -21.79 -11.78
CA ALA A 119 4.39 -20.98 -12.36
C ALA A 119 3.94 -19.86 -11.42
N MET A 120 3.67 -20.21 -10.16
CA MET A 120 3.23 -19.24 -9.16
C MET A 120 4.29 -18.15 -8.90
N ASN A 121 5.55 -18.55 -8.72
CA ASN A 121 6.64 -17.61 -8.48
C ASN A 121 6.86 -16.67 -9.66
N SER A 122 6.80 -17.20 -10.88
CA SER A 122 6.96 -16.40 -12.10
C SER A 122 5.87 -15.34 -12.22
N CYS A 123 4.60 -15.74 -12.11
CA CYS A 123 3.48 -14.80 -12.19
C CYS A 123 3.47 -13.77 -11.05
N VAL A 124 3.83 -14.15 -9.81
CA VAL A 124 3.94 -13.18 -8.71
C VAL A 124 5.05 -12.17 -8.96
N ASN A 125 6.19 -12.59 -9.52
CA ASN A 125 7.30 -11.67 -9.85
C ASN A 125 6.90 -10.70 -10.97
N ASP A 126 6.28 -11.23 -12.03
CA ASP A 126 5.81 -10.46 -13.16
C ASP A 126 4.74 -9.45 -12.75
N ALA A 127 3.74 -9.88 -11.97
CA ALA A 127 2.70 -9.01 -11.44
C ALA A 127 3.25 -7.92 -10.51
N ALA A 128 4.21 -8.26 -9.64
CA ALA A 128 4.88 -7.28 -8.79
C ALA A 128 5.61 -6.21 -9.61
N SER A 129 6.29 -6.61 -10.69
CA SER A 129 6.94 -5.70 -11.62
C SER A 129 5.92 -4.83 -12.38
N ALA A 130 4.91 -5.46 -13.00
CA ALA A 130 3.88 -4.78 -13.78
C ALA A 130 3.11 -3.75 -12.94
N MET A 131 2.74 -4.10 -11.71
CA MET A 131 2.01 -3.22 -10.81
C MET A 131 2.91 -2.26 -10.01
N SER A 132 4.25 -2.40 -10.10
CA SER A 132 5.21 -1.62 -9.29
C SER A 132 5.00 -1.76 -7.78
N VAL A 133 4.70 -2.98 -7.32
CA VAL A 133 4.44 -3.30 -5.91
C VAL A 133 5.41 -4.36 -5.38
N GLY A 134 5.44 -4.54 -4.05
CA GLY A 134 6.24 -5.61 -3.46
C GLY A 134 5.57 -6.96 -3.68
N ARG A 135 6.34 -8.05 -3.83
CA ARG A 135 5.79 -9.41 -4.00
C ARG A 135 4.79 -9.81 -2.90
N HIS A 136 4.99 -9.34 -1.68
CA HIS A 136 4.12 -9.61 -0.53
C HIS A 136 2.74 -8.90 -0.62
N GLN A 137 2.59 -7.95 -1.53
CA GLN A 137 1.36 -7.19 -1.78
C GLN A 137 0.56 -7.82 -2.93
N ILE A 138 1.05 -8.93 -3.50
CA ILE A 138 0.39 -9.67 -4.57
C ILE A 138 -0.36 -10.84 -3.95
N HIS A 139 -1.67 -10.88 -4.20
CA HIS A 139 -2.55 -11.94 -3.73
C HIS A 139 -3.05 -12.76 -4.90
N VAL A 140 -3.01 -14.09 -4.76
CA VAL A 140 -3.59 -15.02 -5.73
C VAL A 140 -5.09 -15.09 -5.49
N VAL A 141 -5.87 -14.56 -6.42
CA VAL A 141 -7.33 -14.46 -6.30
C VAL A 141 -8.05 -15.67 -6.87
N LYS A 142 -7.56 -16.14 -8.01
CA LYS A 142 -8.18 -17.23 -8.78
C LYS A 142 -7.12 -17.89 -9.65
N ALA A 143 -7.27 -19.19 -9.89
CA ALA A 143 -6.46 -19.90 -10.86
C ALA A 143 -7.30 -20.88 -11.67
N GLY A 144 -6.92 -21.08 -12.92
CA GLY A 144 -7.45 -22.06 -13.84
C GLY A 144 -6.32 -22.82 -14.52
N GLN A 145 -6.61 -24.01 -15.02
CA GLN A 145 -5.70 -24.79 -15.86
C GLN A 145 -6.30 -24.88 -17.26
N GLU A 146 -5.47 -24.69 -18.27
CA GLU A 146 -5.83 -24.96 -19.66
C GLU A 146 -4.90 -26.03 -20.22
N GLY A 147 -5.52 -27.12 -20.69
CA GLY A 147 -4.77 -28.30 -21.10
C GLY A 147 -4.00 -28.94 -19.95
N ALA A 148 -2.90 -29.62 -20.27
CA ALA A 148 -2.11 -30.36 -19.30
C ALA A 148 -1.10 -29.48 -18.55
N ASP A 149 -0.53 -28.47 -19.20
CA ASP A 149 0.68 -27.79 -18.71
C ASP A 149 0.57 -26.27 -18.57
N ASN A 150 -0.55 -25.66 -18.96
CA ASN A 150 -0.75 -24.22 -18.92
C ASN A 150 -1.76 -23.80 -17.85
N TYR A 151 -1.52 -22.64 -17.25
CA TYR A 151 -2.28 -22.11 -16.13
C TYR A 151 -2.57 -20.63 -16.36
N TYR A 152 -3.74 -20.21 -15.92
CA TYR A 152 -4.10 -18.80 -15.81
C TYR A 152 -4.24 -18.46 -14.34
N ILE A 153 -3.50 -17.46 -13.88
CA ILE A 153 -3.47 -17.03 -12.48
C ILE A 153 -3.93 -15.59 -12.43
N GLU A 154 -5.06 -15.34 -11.78
CA GLU A 154 -5.48 -13.98 -11.42
C GLU A 154 -4.76 -13.57 -10.14
N LEU A 155 -4.05 -12.46 -10.24
CA LEU A 155 -3.30 -11.82 -9.19
C LEU A 155 -3.88 -10.44 -8.95
N ALA A 156 -3.95 -10.03 -7.68
CA ALA A 156 -4.45 -8.71 -7.31
C ALA A 156 -3.56 -8.02 -6.29
N SER A 157 -3.50 -6.70 -6.40
CA SER A 157 -2.93 -5.80 -5.39
C SER A 157 -3.82 -4.55 -5.32
N GLY A 158 -4.46 -4.33 -4.17
CA GLY A 158 -5.49 -3.32 -4.01
C GLY A 158 -6.64 -3.49 -5.00
N HIS A 159 -6.83 -2.50 -5.87
CA HIS A 159 -7.86 -2.51 -6.91
C HIS A 159 -7.38 -3.06 -8.26
N LYS A 160 -6.07 -3.23 -8.43
CA LYS A 160 -5.48 -3.72 -9.69
C LYS A 160 -5.57 -5.23 -9.74
N HIS A 161 -6.01 -5.74 -10.87
CA HIS A 161 -6.02 -7.16 -11.17
C HIS A 161 -5.24 -7.41 -12.44
N LEU A 162 -4.53 -8.53 -12.46
CA LEU A 162 -3.72 -8.98 -13.57
C LEU A 162 -3.94 -10.48 -13.74
N VAL A 163 -4.11 -10.92 -14.98
CA VAL A 163 -4.15 -12.32 -15.35
C VAL A 163 -2.81 -12.66 -15.99
N CYS A 164 -2.11 -13.62 -15.38
CA CYS A 164 -0.86 -14.16 -15.87
C CYS A 164 -1.11 -15.56 -16.44
N SER A 165 -0.67 -15.78 -17.67
CA SER A 165 -0.79 -17.03 -18.40
C SER A 165 0.61 -17.65 -18.49
N VAL A 166 0.77 -18.83 -17.87
CA VAL A 166 2.09 -19.42 -17.59
C VAL A 166 2.04 -20.93 -17.73
N ASN A 167 3.14 -21.56 -18.14
CA ASN A 167 3.24 -23.03 -18.10
C ASN A 167 3.76 -23.57 -16.75
N ALA A 168 3.76 -24.88 -16.56
CA ALA A 168 4.22 -25.50 -15.31
C ALA A 168 5.69 -25.22 -14.98
N LYS A 169 6.51 -24.91 -16.00
CA LYS A 169 7.93 -24.57 -15.85
C LYS A 169 8.14 -23.12 -15.40
N GLY A 170 7.10 -22.28 -15.42
CA GLY A 170 7.19 -20.87 -15.08
C GLY A 170 7.46 -19.94 -16.26
N GLU A 171 7.34 -20.42 -17.50
CA GLU A 171 7.48 -19.60 -18.69
C GLU A 171 6.14 -18.87 -18.94
N ILE A 172 6.15 -17.54 -18.81
CA ILE A 172 4.99 -16.68 -19.03
C ILE A 172 4.86 -16.42 -20.52
N PHE A 173 3.66 -16.62 -21.07
CA PHE A 173 3.37 -16.39 -22.48
C PHE A 173 2.34 -15.29 -22.72
N ASP A 174 1.59 -14.87 -21.70
CA ASP A 174 0.70 -13.71 -21.76
C ASP A 174 0.51 -13.11 -20.36
N THR A 175 0.47 -11.78 -20.30
CA THR A 175 0.21 -11.00 -19.08
C THR A 175 -0.70 -9.85 -19.45
N ARG A 176 -1.87 -9.78 -18.83
CA ARG A 176 -2.87 -8.74 -19.12
C ARG A 176 -3.53 -8.19 -17.86
N TYR A 177 -3.78 -6.89 -17.86
CA TYR A 177 -4.61 -6.28 -16.83
C TYR A 177 -6.06 -6.73 -16.99
N GLY A 178 -6.71 -7.11 -15.89
CA GLY A 178 -8.08 -7.62 -15.91
C GLY A 178 -8.30 -8.74 -14.89
N ARG A 179 -9.47 -9.37 -14.99
CA ARG A 179 -9.92 -10.46 -14.10
C ARG A 179 -10.26 -11.71 -14.92
N LEU A 180 -10.26 -12.87 -14.26
CA LEU A 180 -10.71 -14.17 -14.81
C LEU A 180 -12.20 -14.43 -14.61
#